data_AF-A0A8J3WLJ3-F1
#
_entry.id   AF-A0A8J3WLJ3-F1
#
_cell.length_a   1.000
_cell.length_b   1.000
_cell.length_c   1.000
_cell.angle_alpha   90.00
_cell.angle_beta   90.00
_cell.angle_gamma   90.00
#
_symmetry.space_group_name_H-M   'P 1'
#
loop_
_entity.id
_entity.type
_entity.pdbx_description
1 polymer ?
#
loop_
_entity_poly.entity_id
_entity_poly.type
_entity_poly.pdbx_seq_one_letter_code
_entity_poly.pdbx_strand_id
1 'polypeptide(L)'
;MPSPLRNPDSPDFPHGQPHGYASGCRATYACPATPTCIQIHRARVAERKREGAGGYSDVAAVQQRIRELLQEGWTLSSISRAAGLNKNTALNVMKSRSCHKRTAVRILAVTRADLRAVADHIPVPLVRWKLGSLHAAGFSIRQMAAKLGWSEDAVSHVITGACTRVDSFRADDIDLLFQMWEDARPTGPIATWARSRAKQMGFYPPDYYTEDGQLMDLRPRDALAEEVGRRLEDRAQVATTILKVLRLTLRFRMNAEQIARSADIDPTQVSRIRSAAGLQFIRVKTFEPGATRSVLADTPLNHDRVRKILAVLDQWERDTTLDPFLLVREELGMLKSRQYNLNQRRLKKAA
;
A
#
# COMPACT_ATOMS: atom_id res chain seq x y z
N MET A 1 58.89 -6.44 -6.44
CA MET A 1 59.80 -5.83 -7.42
C MET A 1 59.38 -6.32 -8.80
N PRO A 2 58.73 -5.52 -9.67
CA PRO A 2 58.52 -5.92 -11.05
C PRO A 2 59.89 -6.15 -11.71
N SER A 3 60.11 -7.32 -12.31
CA SER A 3 61.33 -7.56 -13.08
C SER A 3 61.52 -6.45 -14.11
N PRO A 4 62.75 -5.95 -14.32
CA PRO A 4 63.01 -4.95 -15.36
C PRO A 4 62.43 -5.48 -16.67
N LEU A 5 61.65 -4.63 -17.35
CA LEU A 5 61.07 -4.93 -18.66
C LEU A 5 62.21 -5.40 -19.57
N ARG A 6 62.28 -6.71 -19.85
CA ARG A 6 63.29 -7.26 -20.74
C ARG A 6 63.06 -6.67 -22.11
N ASN A 7 64.14 -6.22 -22.76
CA ASN A 7 64.06 -5.71 -24.13
C ASN A 7 63.37 -6.76 -25.02
N PRO A 8 62.20 -6.46 -25.63
CA PRO A 8 61.49 -7.39 -26.50
C PRO A 8 62.32 -7.83 -27.71
N ASP A 9 63.32 -7.04 -28.11
CA ASP A 9 64.20 -7.31 -29.25
C ASP A 9 65.40 -8.18 -28.87
N SER A 10 65.56 -8.55 -27.60
CA SER A 10 66.60 -9.49 -27.16
C SER A 10 66.34 -10.90 -27.72
N PRO A 11 67.36 -11.60 -28.23
CA PRO A 11 67.21 -12.97 -28.72
C PRO A 11 66.78 -13.96 -27.61
N ASP A 12 67.08 -13.65 -26.34
CA ASP A 12 66.66 -14.45 -25.18
C ASP A 12 65.27 -14.07 -24.66
N PHE A 13 64.57 -13.15 -25.34
CA PHE A 13 63.20 -12.81 -24.98
C PHE A 13 62.28 -13.98 -25.33
N PRO A 14 61.39 -14.40 -24.41
CA PRO A 14 60.58 -15.61 -24.56
C PRO A 14 59.39 -15.39 -25.50
N HIS A 15 59.68 -15.16 -26.77
CA HIS A 15 58.68 -15.07 -27.84
C HIS A 15 57.95 -16.41 -28.00
N GLY A 16 56.68 -16.35 -28.40
CA GLY A 16 55.89 -17.56 -28.60
C GLY A 16 55.52 -18.29 -27.30
N GLN A 17 55.63 -17.61 -26.15
CA GLN A 17 55.20 -18.16 -24.87
C GLN A 17 54.20 -17.22 -24.16
N PRO A 18 53.31 -17.74 -23.30
CA PRO A 18 52.32 -16.90 -22.60
C PRO A 18 52.92 -15.77 -21.76
N HIS A 19 54.14 -15.95 -21.27
CA HIS A 19 54.82 -14.95 -20.47
C HIS A 19 55.54 -13.88 -21.30
N GLY A 20 55.86 -14.13 -22.58
CA GLY A 20 56.40 -13.11 -23.48
C GLY A 20 55.46 -11.92 -23.67
N TYR A 21 54.15 -12.16 -23.71
CA TYR A 21 53.16 -11.08 -23.67
C TYR A 21 53.18 -10.34 -22.32
N ALA A 22 53.25 -11.05 -21.19
CA ALA A 22 53.31 -10.40 -19.87
C ALA A 22 54.58 -9.55 -19.68
N SER A 23 55.69 -9.96 -20.29
CA SER A 23 56.98 -9.29 -20.23
C SER A 23 57.16 -8.12 -21.21
N GLY A 24 56.14 -7.81 -22.05
CA GLY A 24 56.11 -6.58 -22.85
C GLY A 24 56.00 -6.75 -24.37
N CYS A 25 56.10 -7.96 -24.92
CA CYS A 25 55.94 -8.16 -26.37
C CYS A 25 54.47 -7.99 -26.77
N ARG A 26 54.17 -6.88 -27.48
CA ARG A 26 52.84 -6.51 -27.98
C ARG A 26 52.74 -6.54 -29.52
N ALA A 27 53.85 -6.79 -30.21
CA ALA A 27 53.91 -6.71 -31.67
C ALA A 27 53.10 -7.84 -32.33
N THR A 28 52.13 -7.47 -33.17
CA THR A 28 51.32 -8.42 -33.93
C THR A 28 52.05 -8.98 -35.16
N TYR A 29 52.91 -8.16 -35.80
CA TYR A 29 53.59 -8.52 -37.05
C TYR A 29 55.11 -8.60 -36.93
N ALA A 30 55.69 -8.02 -35.87
CA ALA A 30 57.15 -8.02 -35.64
C ALA A 30 57.59 -9.02 -34.56
N CYS A 31 56.69 -9.89 -34.08
CA CYS A 31 57.08 -10.96 -33.18
C CYS A 31 57.72 -12.10 -34.00
N PRO A 32 58.96 -12.53 -33.69
CA PRO A 32 59.65 -13.56 -34.45
C PRO A 32 59.04 -14.97 -34.27
N ALA A 33 58.16 -15.16 -33.29
CA ALA A 33 57.49 -16.43 -33.06
C ALA A 33 56.16 -16.54 -33.81
N THR A 34 55.87 -17.73 -34.33
CA THR A 34 54.58 -18.09 -34.93
C THR A 34 54.04 -19.34 -34.25
N PRO A 35 52.92 -19.29 -33.51
CA PRO A 35 52.05 -18.12 -33.27
C PRO A 35 52.71 -17.04 -32.40
N THR A 36 52.32 -15.78 -32.62
CA THR A 36 52.86 -14.62 -31.91
C THR A 36 52.46 -14.58 -30.43
N CYS A 37 53.23 -13.86 -29.60
CA CYS A 37 52.92 -13.67 -28.17
C CYS A 37 51.47 -13.18 -27.92
N ILE A 38 50.97 -12.26 -28.76
CA ILE A 38 49.60 -11.75 -28.65
C ILE A 38 48.55 -12.80 -29.03
N GLN A 39 48.82 -13.62 -30.05
CA GLN A 39 47.92 -14.73 -30.44
C GLN A 39 47.85 -15.80 -29.35
N ILE A 40 49.00 -16.18 -28.78
CA ILE A 40 49.05 -17.15 -27.67
C ILE A 40 48.35 -16.61 -26.43
N HIS A 41 48.53 -15.33 -26.09
CA HIS A 41 47.81 -14.71 -24.99
C HIS A 41 46.29 -14.74 -25.22
N ARG A 42 45.84 -14.36 -26.42
CA ARG A 42 44.41 -14.41 -26.79
C ARG A 42 43.85 -15.84 -26.74
N ALA A 43 44.59 -16.81 -27.26
CA ALA A 43 44.21 -18.23 -27.23
C ALA A 43 44.09 -18.74 -25.78
N ARG A 44 45.06 -18.41 -24.92
CA ARG A 44 45.03 -18.80 -23.50
C ARG A 44 43.93 -18.10 -22.70
N VAL A 45 43.62 -16.84 -23.00
CA VAL A 45 42.46 -16.15 -22.43
C VAL A 45 41.16 -16.81 -22.89
N ALA A 46 41.07 -17.23 -24.15
CA ALA A 46 39.92 -17.95 -24.68
C ALA A 46 39.77 -19.36 -24.08
N GLU A 47 40.88 -20.09 -23.89
CA GLU A 47 40.93 -21.42 -23.27
C GLU A 47 40.51 -21.35 -21.79
N ARG A 48 41.10 -20.45 -20.99
CA ARG A 48 40.66 -20.23 -19.60
C ARG A 48 39.17 -19.85 -19.51
N LYS A 49 38.65 -19.11 -20.49
CA LYS A 49 37.21 -18.83 -20.59
C LYS A 49 36.39 -20.10 -20.85
N ARG A 50 36.87 -21.04 -21.67
CA ARG A 50 36.20 -22.33 -21.96
C ARG A 50 36.25 -23.30 -20.78
N GLU A 51 37.38 -23.35 -20.06
CA GLU A 51 37.60 -24.28 -18.93
C GLU A 51 36.87 -23.88 -17.65
N GLY A 52 36.10 -22.78 -17.63
CA GLY A 52 35.47 -22.27 -16.39
C GLY A 52 36.45 -21.77 -15.31
N ALA A 53 37.76 -21.94 -15.54
CA ALA A 53 38.87 -21.35 -14.80
C ALA A 53 38.97 -19.84 -14.99
N GLY A 54 38.20 -19.28 -15.93
CA GLY A 54 38.00 -17.85 -16.06
C GLY A 54 37.42 -17.33 -14.76
N GLY A 55 38.13 -16.41 -14.11
CA GLY A 55 37.64 -15.65 -12.96
C GLY A 55 36.44 -14.75 -13.30
N TYR A 56 35.60 -15.12 -14.28
CA TYR A 56 34.41 -14.44 -14.72
C TYR A 56 33.18 -15.33 -14.43
N SER A 57 32.10 -14.71 -13.97
CA SER A 57 30.80 -15.34 -13.77
C SER A 57 29.81 -14.83 -14.81
N ASP A 58 28.73 -15.59 -15.00
CA ASP A 58 27.53 -15.03 -15.61
C ASP A 58 27.09 -13.78 -14.83
N VAL A 59 26.67 -12.77 -15.58
CA VAL A 59 26.37 -11.43 -15.09
C VAL A 59 24.87 -11.23 -14.86
N ALA A 60 24.02 -12.15 -15.30
CA ALA A 60 22.56 -12.00 -15.25
C ALA A 60 22.04 -11.68 -13.83
N ALA A 61 22.45 -12.44 -12.82
CA ALA A 61 22.09 -12.20 -11.42
C ALA A 61 22.60 -10.86 -10.89
N VAL A 62 23.81 -10.45 -11.28
CA VAL A 62 24.42 -9.18 -10.89
C VAL A 62 23.67 -8.00 -11.51
N GLN A 63 23.33 -8.09 -12.79
CA GLN A 63 22.53 -7.09 -13.50
C GLN A 63 21.12 -6.98 -12.94
N GLN A 64 20.49 -8.11 -12.61
CA GLN A 64 19.19 -8.16 -11.96
C GLN A 64 19.25 -7.43 -10.60
N ARG A 65 20.24 -7.74 -9.77
CA ARG A 65 20.45 -7.07 -8.48
C ARG A 65 20.67 -5.56 -8.63
N ILE A 66 21.48 -5.12 -9.59
CA ILE A 66 21.66 -3.69 -9.85
C ILE A 66 20.33 -3.05 -10.28
N ARG A 67 19.56 -3.70 -11.16
CA ARG A 67 18.26 -3.18 -11.62
C ARG A 67 17.27 -3.05 -10.46
N GLU A 68 17.22 -4.02 -9.55
CA GLU A 68 16.40 -3.95 -8.34
C GLU A 68 16.78 -2.73 -7.48
N LEU A 69 18.07 -2.54 -7.20
CA LEU A 69 18.54 -1.39 -6.41
C LEU A 69 18.26 -0.05 -7.11
N LEU A 70 18.35 0.00 -8.44
CA LEU A 70 17.98 1.18 -9.22
C LEU A 70 16.46 1.45 -9.18
N GLN A 71 15.63 0.41 -9.21
CA GLN A 71 14.17 0.52 -9.06
C GLN A 71 13.78 0.97 -7.66
N GLU A 72 14.56 0.61 -6.63
CA GLU A 72 14.45 1.16 -5.27
C GLU A 72 14.90 2.64 -5.19
N GLY A 73 15.48 3.18 -6.26
CA GLY A 73 15.89 4.58 -6.39
C GLY A 73 17.35 4.86 -6.03
N TRP A 74 18.13 3.84 -5.68
CA TRP A 74 19.57 4.00 -5.45
C TRP A 74 20.30 4.39 -6.73
N THR A 75 21.44 5.06 -6.60
CA THR A 75 22.26 5.44 -7.75
C THR A 75 23.35 4.39 -8.02
N LEU A 76 23.81 4.29 -9.27
CA LEU A 76 24.99 3.48 -9.58
C LEU A 76 26.23 3.90 -8.79
N SER A 77 26.35 5.19 -8.45
CA SER A 77 27.46 5.71 -7.64
C SER A 77 27.43 5.14 -6.22
N SER A 78 26.27 5.17 -5.54
CA SER A 78 26.10 4.58 -4.20
C SER A 78 26.32 3.07 -4.21
N ILE A 79 25.77 2.37 -5.21
CA ILE A 79 25.95 0.91 -5.35
C ILE A 79 27.42 0.56 -5.55
N SER A 80 28.14 1.31 -6.40
CA SER A 80 29.56 1.08 -6.64
C SER A 80 30.39 1.36 -5.40
N ARG A 81 30.11 2.46 -4.69
CA ARG A 81 30.80 2.84 -3.46
C ARG A 81 30.59 1.80 -2.36
N ALA A 82 29.36 1.33 -2.17
CA ALA A 82 29.03 0.27 -1.20
C ALA A 82 29.71 -1.06 -1.55
N ALA A 83 29.76 -1.42 -2.83
CA ALA A 83 30.51 -2.58 -3.29
C ALA A 83 32.04 -2.38 -3.25
N GLY A 84 32.54 -1.17 -2.94
CA GLY A 84 33.94 -0.76 -3.01
C GLY A 84 34.56 -0.91 -4.40
N LEU A 85 33.80 -0.56 -5.43
CA LEU A 85 34.15 -0.60 -6.84
C LEU A 85 34.19 0.82 -7.44
N ASN A 86 34.91 0.98 -8.54
CA ASN A 86 34.82 2.19 -9.35
C ASN A 86 33.46 2.24 -10.06
N LYS A 87 32.82 3.42 -10.15
CA LYS A 87 31.55 3.65 -10.87
C LYS A 87 31.55 3.09 -12.30
N ASN A 88 32.67 3.25 -13.02
CA ASN A 88 32.81 2.73 -14.39
C ASN A 88 32.82 1.20 -14.42
N THR A 89 33.25 0.53 -13.34
CA THR A 89 33.19 -0.93 -13.23
C THR A 89 31.74 -1.40 -13.17
N ALA A 90 30.88 -0.81 -12.33
CA ALA A 90 29.47 -1.18 -12.27
C ALA A 90 28.73 -0.85 -13.58
N LEU A 91 29.04 0.27 -14.23
CA LEU A 91 28.49 0.63 -15.53
C LEU A 91 28.89 -0.40 -16.61
N ASN A 92 30.14 -0.84 -16.62
CA ASN A 92 30.61 -1.86 -17.57
C ASN A 92 29.97 -3.22 -17.30
N VAL A 93 29.72 -3.58 -16.04
CA VAL A 93 28.97 -4.80 -15.67
C VAL A 93 27.56 -4.78 -16.28
N MET A 94 26.87 -3.64 -16.24
CA MET A 94 25.53 -3.50 -16.84
C MET A 94 25.50 -3.68 -18.36
N LYS A 95 26.62 -3.44 -19.05
CA LYS A 95 26.72 -3.53 -20.52
C LYS A 95 27.36 -4.83 -21.02
N SER A 96 28.03 -5.58 -20.14
CA SER A 96 28.82 -6.76 -20.49
C SER A 96 27.98 -8.03 -20.44
N ARG A 97 28.44 -9.11 -21.09
CA ARG A 97 27.86 -10.46 -20.98
C ARG A 97 28.45 -11.29 -19.83
N SER A 98 29.52 -10.82 -19.19
CA SER A 98 30.21 -11.50 -18.10
C SER A 98 30.95 -10.47 -17.25
N CYS A 99 31.12 -10.74 -15.95
CA CYS A 99 31.93 -9.90 -15.07
C CYS A 99 32.86 -10.76 -14.20
N HIS A 100 33.88 -10.15 -13.58
CA HIS A 100 34.80 -10.90 -12.73
C HIS A 100 34.07 -11.45 -11.49
N LYS A 101 34.32 -12.71 -11.09
CA LYS A 101 33.70 -13.40 -9.94
C LYS A 101 33.78 -12.55 -8.67
N ARG A 102 34.95 -11.96 -8.40
CA ARG A 102 35.14 -11.02 -7.27
C ARG A 102 34.22 -9.79 -7.34
N THR A 103 34.00 -9.24 -8.54
CA THR A 103 33.08 -8.12 -8.75
C THR A 103 31.64 -8.55 -8.53
N ALA A 104 31.26 -9.72 -9.04
CA ALA A 104 29.93 -10.30 -8.83
C ALA A 104 29.62 -10.50 -7.35
N VAL A 105 30.52 -11.17 -6.62
CA VAL A 105 30.38 -11.39 -5.17
C VAL A 105 30.20 -10.07 -4.41
N ARG A 106 31.00 -9.05 -4.73
CA ARG A 106 30.91 -7.74 -4.05
C ARG A 106 29.60 -7.01 -4.32
N ILE A 107 29.08 -7.05 -5.54
CA ILE A 107 27.80 -6.39 -5.89
C ILE A 107 26.61 -7.16 -5.29
N LEU A 108 26.64 -8.49 -5.35
CA LEU A 108 25.58 -9.34 -4.79
C LEU A 108 25.50 -9.25 -3.26
N ALA A 109 26.64 -9.02 -2.59
CA ALA A 109 26.71 -8.83 -1.15
C ALA A 109 26.25 -7.45 -0.67
N VAL A 110 25.99 -6.48 -1.56
CA VAL A 110 25.56 -5.13 -1.16
C VAL A 110 24.18 -5.20 -0.49
N THR A 111 24.15 -4.79 0.77
CA THR A 111 22.92 -4.62 1.57
C THR A 111 22.43 -3.18 1.52
N ARG A 112 21.18 -2.95 1.97
CA ARG A 112 20.64 -1.59 2.12
C ARG A 112 21.38 -0.78 3.19
N ALA A 113 21.88 -1.44 4.24
CA ALA A 113 22.70 -0.81 5.27
C ALA A 113 24.01 -0.27 4.70
N ASP A 114 24.70 -1.05 3.86
CA ASP A 114 25.93 -0.61 3.18
C ASP A 114 25.67 0.59 2.28
N LEU A 115 24.55 0.57 1.54
CA LEU A 115 24.15 1.67 0.67
C LEU A 115 23.91 2.95 1.47
N ARG A 116 23.21 2.85 2.59
CA ARG A 116 22.93 3.98 3.48
C ARG A 116 24.21 4.58 4.06
N ALA A 117 25.14 3.74 4.49
CA ALA A 117 26.41 4.18 5.09
C ALA A 117 27.27 5.03 4.15
N VAL A 118 27.10 4.88 2.83
CA VAL A 118 27.93 5.56 1.83
C VAL A 118 27.17 6.56 0.97
N ALA A 119 25.85 6.65 1.09
CA ALA A 119 25.02 7.50 0.26
C ALA A 119 24.88 8.90 0.85
N ASP A 120 25.01 9.91 -0.01
CA ASP A 120 24.76 11.31 0.36
C ASP A 120 23.25 11.57 0.47
N HIS A 121 22.45 10.82 -0.30
CA HIS A 121 20.99 10.91 -0.31
C HIS A 121 20.34 9.52 -0.34
N ILE A 122 19.23 9.40 0.37
CA ILE A 122 18.38 8.22 0.46
C ILE A 122 17.15 8.39 -0.45
N PRO A 123 16.77 7.34 -1.20
CA PRO A 123 15.53 7.34 -1.98
C PRO A 123 14.29 7.60 -1.11
N VAL A 124 13.43 8.53 -1.53
CA VAL A 124 12.20 8.87 -0.80
C VAL A 124 11.31 7.66 -0.49
N PRO A 125 11.11 6.67 -1.39
CA PRO A 125 10.28 5.50 -1.07
C PRO A 125 10.70 4.77 0.22
N LEU A 126 12.00 4.75 0.56
CA LEU A 126 12.54 4.06 1.74
C LEU A 126 12.28 4.79 3.06
N VAL A 127 12.02 6.10 3.03
CA VAL A 127 11.76 6.92 4.22
C VAL A 127 10.31 7.41 4.27
N ARG A 128 9.62 7.45 3.12
CA ARG A 128 8.24 7.91 2.98
C ARG A 128 7.27 7.09 3.83
N TRP A 129 7.44 5.77 3.84
CA TRP A 129 6.55 4.90 4.62
C TRP A 129 6.71 5.14 6.13
N LYS A 130 7.90 5.51 6.62
CA LYS A 130 8.15 5.85 8.04
C LYS A 130 7.41 7.12 8.44
N LEU A 131 7.52 8.19 7.66
CA LEU A 131 6.77 9.42 7.93
C LEU A 131 5.25 9.24 7.73
N GLY A 132 4.84 8.49 6.71
CA GLY A 132 3.44 8.18 6.47
C GLY A 132 2.83 7.35 7.60
N SER A 133 3.59 6.41 8.17
CA SER A 133 3.15 5.59 9.30
C SER A 133 3.14 6.34 10.62
N LEU A 134 4.10 7.24 10.87
CA LEU A 134 4.00 8.21 11.96
C LEU A 134 2.73 9.08 11.82
N HIS A 135 2.40 9.51 10.61
CA HIS A 135 1.14 10.21 10.36
C HIS A 135 -0.09 9.35 10.71
N ALA A 136 -0.05 8.06 10.37
CA ALA A 136 -1.06 7.07 10.73
C ALA A 136 -1.08 6.69 12.22
N ALA A 137 0.01 6.90 12.96
CA ALA A 137 0.04 6.78 14.42
C ALA A 137 -0.62 7.99 15.10
N GLY A 138 -0.65 9.14 14.41
CA GLY A 138 -1.31 10.37 14.86
C GLY A 138 -0.43 11.61 14.88
N PHE A 139 0.82 11.53 14.40
CA PHE A 139 1.70 12.69 14.32
C PHE A 139 1.25 13.63 13.20
N SER A 140 0.97 14.89 13.51
CA SER A 140 0.69 15.90 12.47
C SER A 140 1.99 16.29 11.73
N ILE A 141 1.85 16.83 10.51
CA ILE A 141 3.00 17.31 9.71
C ILE A 141 3.80 18.34 10.50
N ARG A 142 3.12 19.30 11.15
CA ARG A 142 3.72 20.30 12.02
C ARG A 142 4.49 19.70 13.20
N GLN A 143 3.96 18.66 13.85
CA GLN A 143 4.65 17.98 14.95
C GLN A 143 5.90 17.22 14.47
N MET A 144 5.81 16.52 13.34
CA MET A 144 6.96 15.85 12.73
C MET A 144 8.04 16.87 12.35
N ALA A 145 7.65 17.96 11.67
CA ALA A 145 8.54 19.04 11.27
C ALA A 145 9.26 19.66 12.47
N ALA A 146 8.54 19.96 13.56
CA ALA A 146 9.13 20.49 14.79
C ALA A 146 10.12 19.51 15.45
N LYS A 147 9.81 18.20 15.48
CA LYS A 147 10.68 17.18 16.07
C LYS A 147 11.93 16.91 15.23
N LEU A 148 11.82 17.00 13.90
CA LEU A 148 12.92 16.79 12.96
C LEU A 148 13.75 18.07 12.73
N GLY A 149 13.25 19.24 13.15
CA GLY A 149 13.87 20.53 12.81
C GLY A 149 13.75 20.89 11.32
N TRP A 150 12.69 20.43 10.65
CA TRP A 150 12.47 20.66 9.22
C TRP A 150 11.33 21.65 8.98
N SER A 151 11.18 22.13 7.74
CA SER A 151 9.96 22.83 7.33
C SER A 151 8.79 21.86 7.16
N GLU A 152 7.57 22.36 7.39
CA GLU A 152 6.34 21.58 7.17
C GLU A 152 6.22 21.12 5.72
N ASP A 153 6.62 21.97 4.77
CA ASP A 153 6.62 21.66 3.34
C ASP A 153 7.59 20.52 3.00
N ALA A 154 8.77 20.46 3.62
CA ALA A 154 9.72 19.39 3.40
C ALA A 154 9.14 18.03 3.82
N VAL A 155 8.55 17.97 5.03
CA VAL A 155 7.88 16.75 5.51
C VAL A 155 6.69 16.38 4.63
N SER A 156 5.88 17.36 4.25
CA SER A 156 4.73 17.19 3.35
C SER A 156 5.16 16.63 1.99
N HIS A 157 6.22 17.16 1.38
CA HIS A 157 6.75 16.70 0.10
C HIS A 157 7.29 15.27 0.16
N VAL A 158 7.89 14.84 1.27
CA VAL A 158 8.33 13.45 1.44
C VAL A 158 7.12 12.51 1.55
N ILE A 159 6.12 12.85 2.36
CA ILE A 159 4.91 12.02 2.57
C ILE A 159 4.09 11.90 1.27
N THR A 160 3.92 13.00 0.55
CA THR A 160 3.19 13.04 -0.72
C THR A 160 3.96 12.45 -1.89
N GLY A 161 5.28 12.30 -1.76
CA GLY A 161 6.16 11.83 -2.84
C GLY A 161 6.50 12.89 -3.88
N ALA A 162 6.29 14.18 -3.56
CA ALA A 162 6.71 15.31 -4.40
C ALA A 162 8.23 15.47 -4.43
N CYS A 163 8.94 14.96 -3.41
CA CYS A 163 10.39 14.84 -3.42
C CYS A 163 10.83 13.44 -3.89
N THR A 164 12.00 13.35 -4.52
CA THR A 164 12.59 12.05 -4.96
C THR A 164 13.74 11.58 -4.07
N ARG A 165 14.40 12.48 -3.33
CA ARG A 165 15.59 12.20 -2.51
C ARG A 165 15.56 12.96 -1.18
N VAL A 166 16.10 12.35 -0.13
CA VAL A 166 16.31 12.97 1.18
C VAL A 166 17.77 12.84 1.55
N ASP A 167 18.38 13.84 2.18
CA ASP A 167 19.76 13.74 2.64
C ASP A 167 19.91 12.59 3.67
N SER A 168 21.07 11.94 3.70
CA SER A 168 21.30 10.79 4.60
C SER A 168 21.13 11.14 6.07
N PHE A 169 21.72 12.25 6.52
CA PHE A 169 21.57 12.72 7.91
C PHE A 169 20.10 12.95 8.30
N ARG A 170 19.30 13.46 7.36
CA ARG A 170 17.86 13.65 7.52
C ARG A 170 17.11 12.32 7.64
N ALA A 171 17.51 11.31 6.88
CA ALA A 171 16.93 9.99 7.01
C ALA A 171 17.23 9.37 8.39
N ASP A 172 18.38 9.67 8.99
CA ASP A 172 18.73 9.21 10.34
C ASP A 172 17.85 9.88 11.42
N ASP A 173 17.53 11.17 11.27
CA ASP A 173 16.57 11.85 12.14
C ASP A 173 15.16 11.22 12.07
N ILE A 174 14.71 10.86 10.85
CA ILE A 174 13.44 10.15 10.66
C ILE A 174 13.46 8.81 11.38
N ASP A 175 14.57 8.08 11.29
CA ASP A 175 14.70 6.77 11.93
C ASP A 175 14.68 6.86 13.44
N LEU A 176 15.35 7.86 14.02
CA LEU A 176 15.31 8.12 15.45
C LEU A 176 13.88 8.45 15.91
N LEU A 177 13.19 9.35 15.21
CA LEU A 177 11.80 9.67 15.51
C LEU A 177 10.88 8.45 15.36
N PHE A 178 11.12 7.63 14.34
CA PHE A 178 10.37 6.41 14.09
C PHE A 178 10.59 5.36 15.18
N GLN A 179 11.78 5.24 15.74
CA GLN A 179 12.05 4.32 16.87
C GLN A 179 11.39 4.79 18.16
N MET A 180 11.29 6.09 18.39
CA MET A 180 10.73 6.68 19.62
C MET A 180 9.20 6.91 19.57
N TRP A 181 8.51 6.36 18.58
CA TRP A 181 7.15 6.78 18.25
C TRP A 181 6.09 6.39 19.27
N GLU A 182 6.24 5.25 19.95
CA GLU A 182 5.27 4.74 20.94
C GLU A 182 5.18 5.68 22.14
N ASP A 183 6.33 6.03 22.71
CA ASP A 183 6.42 6.92 23.87
C ASP A 183 5.93 8.35 23.56
N ALA A 184 6.08 8.77 22.30
CA ALA A 184 5.71 10.11 21.85
C ALA A 184 4.34 10.19 21.17
N ARG A 185 3.51 9.14 21.24
CA ARG A 185 2.29 9.02 20.44
C ARG A 185 1.27 10.14 20.76
N PRO A 186 0.93 11.01 19.80
CA PRO A 186 -0.02 12.09 20.04
C PRO A 186 -1.46 11.60 20.22
N THR A 187 -2.16 12.22 21.17
CA THR A 187 -3.59 12.04 21.41
C THR A 187 -4.39 13.30 21.05
N GLY A 188 -5.72 13.22 21.02
CA GLY A 188 -6.61 14.37 20.76
C GLY A 188 -7.11 14.54 19.31
N PRO A 189 -7.79 15.66 19.01
CA PRO A 189 -8.48 15.88 17.74
C PRO A 189 -7.54 15.97 16.53
N ILE A 190 -6.40 16.67 16.67
CA ILE A 190 -5.41 16.81 15.60
C ILE A 190 -4.83 15.44 15.22
N ALA A 191 -4.52 14.61 16.21
CA ALA A 191 -4.04 13.26 15.98
C ALA A 191 -5.09 12.40 15.25
N THR A 192 -6.37 12.58 15.59
CA THR A 192 -7.47 11.88 14.89
C THR A 192 -7.60 12.30 13.43
N TRP A 193 -7.43 13.60 13.13
CA TRP A 193 -7.39 14.10 11.76
C TRP A 193 -6.19 13.53 10.99
N ALA A 194 -4.99 13.54 11.59
CA ALA A 194 -3.78 12.98 10.99
C ALA A 194 -3.97 11.50 10.62
N ARG A 195 -4.50 10.69 11.54
CA ARG A 195 -4.83 9.27 11.28
C ARG A 195 -5.80 9.10 10.11
N SER A 196 -6.86 9.91 10.08
CA SER A 196 -7.86 9.87 8.99
C SER A 196 -7.22 10.23 7.65
N ARG A 197 -6.33 11.23 7.63
CA ARG A 197 -5.64 11.67 6.42
C ARG A 197 -4.62 10.64 5.93
N ALA A 198 -3.82 10.08 6.83
CA ALA A 198 -2.87 9.01 6.54
C ALA A 198 -3.57 7.79 5.92
N LYS A 199 -4.72 7.40 6.48
CA LYS A 199 -5.54 6.31 5.95
C LYS A 199 -6.05 6.58 4.53
N GLN A 200 -6.44 7.83 4.21
CA GLN A 200 -6.80 8.20 2.83
C GLN A 200 -5.62 8.09 1.86
N MET A 201 -4.39 8.27 2.35
CA MET A 201 -3.16 8.12 1.57
C MET A 201 -2.63 6.69 1.53
N GLY A 202 -3.32 5.73 2.16
CA GLY A 202 -2.92 4.32 2.18
C GLY A 202 -1.81 3.98 3.18
N PHE A 203 -1.53 4.85 4.14
CA PHE A 203 -0.57 4.57 5.21
C PHE A 203 -1.23 3.95 6.44
N TYR A 204 -0.47 3.08 7.11
CA TYR A 204 -0.87 2.39 8.33
C TYR A 204 0.09 2.71 9.48
N PRO A 205 -0.25 2.47 10.75
CA PRO A 205 0.67 2.68 11.87
C PRO A 205 1.94 1.82 11.73
N PRO A 206 3.03 2.15 12.44
CA PRO A 206 4.30 1.41 12.37
C PRO A 206 4.17 -0.11 12.58
N ASP A 207 3.30 -0.56 13.47
CA ASP A 207 3.02 -1.98 13.77
C ASP A 207 2.56 -2.82 12.57
N TYR A 208 2.19 -2.15 11.48
CA TYR A 208 1.64 -2.75 10.27
C TYR A 208 2.73 -2.97 9.21
N TYR A 209 3.99 -2.60 9.50
CA TYR A 209 5.11 -2.75 8.59
C TYR A 209 6.18 -3.64 9.20
N THR A 210 6.86 -4.40 8.34
CA THR A 210 8.14 -5.05 8.66
C THR A 210 9.24 -4.00 8.83
N GLU A 211 10.38 -4.39 9.40
CA GLU A 211 11.56 -3.50 9.53
C GLU A 211 12.01 -2.91 8.18
N ASP A 212 11.81 -3.65 7.09
CA ASP A 212 12.12 -3.26 5.72
C ASP A 212 11.07 -2.34 5.07
N GLY A 213 10.03 -1.95 5.81
CA GLY A 213 8.96 -1.09 5.29
C GLY A 213 7.98 -1.79 4.36
N GLN A 214 8.01 -3.13 4.29
CA GLN A 214 6.95 -3.88 3.62
C GLN A 214 5.75 -3.98 4.54
N LEU A 215 4.56 -3.63 4.04
CA LEU A 215 3.33 -3.77 4.78
C LEU A 215 3.11 -5.25 5.10
N MET A 216 3.01 -5.58 6.39
CA MET A 216 2.61 -6.91 6.84
C MET A 216 1.22 -7.19 6.27
N ASP A 217 0.96 -8.41 5.82
CA ASP A 217 -0.32 -8.74 5.20
C ASP A 217 -1.46 -8.42 6.16
N LEU A 218 -2.21 -7.36 5.85
CA LEU A 218 -3.23 -6.80 6.74
C LEU A 218 -4.49 -7.63 6.62
N ARG A 219 -4.44 -8.76 7.32
CA ARG A 219 -5.44 -9.82 7.44
C ARG A 219 -5.42 -10.79 6.25
N PRO A 220 -5.60 -12.10 6.52
CA PRO A 220 -5.91 -13.06 5.47
C PRO A 220 -7.14 -12.59 4.70
N ARG A 221 -7.11 -12.77 3.38
CA ARG A 221 -8.20 -12.47 2.43
C ARG A 221 -9.60 -12.88 2.94
N ASP A 222 -9.65 -13.90 3.79
CA ASP A 222 -10.86 -14.47 4.40
C ASP A 222 -11.53 -13.54 5.43
N ALA A 223 -10.77 -12.78 6.20
CA ALA A 223 -11.34 -11.87 7.21
C ALA A 223 -12.05 -10.66 6.57
N LEU A 224 -11.61 -10.25 5.37
CA LEU A 224 -12.29 -9.21 4.60
C LEU A 224 -13.59 -9.75 3.97
N ALA A 225 -13.57 -10.98 3.46
CA ALA A 225 -14.77 -11.64 2.95
C ALA A 225 -15.82 -11.81 4.05
N GLU A 226 -15.41 -12.20 5.25
CA GLU A 226 -16.30 -12.32 6.41
C GLU A 226 -16.85 -10.95 6.88
N GLU A 227 -16.04 -9.90 6.89
CA GLU A 227 -16.52 -8.55 7.22
C GLU A 227 -17.48 -8.00 6.14
N VAL A 228 -17.22 -8.27 4.86
CA VAL A 228 -18.14 -7.93 3.77
C VAL A 228 -19.45 -8.72 3.90
N GLY A 229 -19.38 -10.02 4.18
CA GLY A 229 -20.54 -10.87 4.44
C GLY A 229 -21.41 -10.32 5.58
N ARG A 230 -20.81 -10.05 6.75
CA ARG A 230 -21.52 -9.43 7.89
C ARG A 230 -22.19 -8.10 7.53
N ARG A 231 -21.57 -7.28 6.69
CA ARG A 231 -22.17 -6.00 6.25
C ARG A 231 -23.33 -6.20 5.28
N LEU A 232 -23.32 -7.25 4.46
CA LEU A 232 -24.43 -7.59 3.57
C LEU A 232 -25.61 -8.13 4.39
N GLU A 233 -25.35 -8.99 5.37
CA GLU A 233 -26.36 -9.49 6.31
C GLU A 233 -26.99 -8.35 7.12
N ASP A 234 -26.18 -7.46 7.70
CA ASP A 234 -26.65 -6.26 8.41
C ASP A 234 -27.57 -5.39 7.52
N ARG A 235 -27.26 -5.27 6.22
CA ARG A 235 -28.08 -4.51 5.24
C ARG A 235 -29.42 -5.18 4.98
N ALA A 236 -29.39 -6.48 4.71
CA ALA A 236 -30.58 -7.26 4.45
C ALA A 236 -31.52 -7.25 5.67
N GLN A 237 -30.96 -7.36 6.87
CA GLN A 237 -31.73 -7.31 8.13
C GLN A 237 -32.40 -5.94 8.32
N VAL A 238 -31.67 -4.84 8.14
CA VAL A 238 -32.23 -3.48 8.24
C VAL A 238 -33.38 -3.28 7.25
N ALA A 239 -33.18 -3.70 6.00
CA ALA A 239 -34.19 -3.55 4.96
C ALA A 239 -35.43 -4.41 5.22
N THR A 240 -35.23 -5.66 5.67
CA THR A 240 -36.31 -6.56 6.10
C THR A 240 -37.14 -5.96 7.23
N THR A 241 -36.48 -5.36 8.24
CA THR A 241 -37.16 -4.65 9.32
C THR A 241 -37.98 -3.48 8.81
N ILE A 242 -37.49 -2.70 7.83
CA ILE A 242 -38.24 -1.61 7.21
C ILE A 242 -39.50 -2.14 6.51
N LEU A 243 -39.38 -3.17 5.68
CA LEU A 243 -40.52 -3.76 4.97
C LEU A 243 -41.54 -4.33 5.95
N LYS A 244 -41.09 -5.01 7.02
CA LYS A 244 -41.96 -5.50 8.11
C LYS A 244 -42.72 -4.35 8.78
N VAL A 245 -42.05 -3.25 9.13
CA VAL A 245 -42.70 -2.06 9.72
C VAL A 245 -43.75 -1.46 8.78
N LEU A 246 -43.44 -1.34 7.49
CA LEU A 246 -44.37 -0.79 6.50
C LEU A 246 -45.58 -1.70 6.29
N ARG A 247 -45.38 -3.03 6.25
CA ARG A 247 -46.44 -4.04 6.19
C ARG A 247 -47.40 -3.92 7.37
N LEU A 248 -46.87 -3.94 8.59
CA LEU A 248 -47.67 -3.82 9.82
C LEU A 248 -48.40 -2.48 9.92
N THR A 249 -47.78 -1.41 9.39
CA THR A 249 -48.38 -0.08 9.35
C THR A 249 -49.55 0.03 8.38
N LEU A 250 -49.38 -0.43 7.13
CA LEU A 250 -50.35 -0.17 6.06
C LEU A 250 -51.45 -1.22 5.97
N ARG A 251 -51.13 -2.50 6.18
CA ARG A 251 -52.11 -3.60 6.07
C ARG A 251 -52.85 -3.86 7.36
N PHE A 252 -52.12 -3.89 8.47
CA PHE A 252 -52.67 -4.25 9.78
C PHE A 252 -53.04 -3.02 10.63
N ARG A 253 -52.72 -1.82 10.15
CA ARG A 253 -53.04 -0.54 10.82
C ARG A 253 -52.58 -0.48 12.29
N MET A 254 -51.49 -1.18 12.63
CA MET A 254 -50.96 -1.24 13.99
C MET A 254 -50.35 0.11 14.40
N ASN A 255 -50.45 0.46 15.69
CA ASN A 255 -49.79 1.65 16.23
C ASN A 255 -48.27 1.42 16.41
N ALA A 256 -47.51 2.48 16.70
CA ALA A 256 -46.04 2.38 16.76
C ALA A 256 -45.54 1.42 17.85
N GLU A 257 -46.23 1.33 19.00
CA GLU A 257 -45.86 0.44 20.11
C GLU A 257 -46.16 -1.03 19.82
N GLN A 258 -47.28 -1.30 19.15
CA GLN A 258 -47.64 -2.64 18.70
C GLN A 258 -46.64 -3.15 17.66
N ILE A 259 -46.25 -2.30 16.70
CA ILE A 259 -45.23 -2.65 15.70
C ILE A 259 -43.87 -2.86 16.37
N ALA A 260 -43.48 -1.97 17.29
CA ALA A 260 -42.23 -2.08 18.04
C ALA A 260 -42.11 -3.45 18.73
N ARG A 261 -43.17 -3.89 19.43
CA ARG A 261 -43.21 -5.23 20.04
C ARG A 261 -43.17 -6.37 19.03
N SER A 262 -43.89 -6.27 17.92
CA SER A 262 -43.96 -7.33 16.90
C SER A 262 -42.67 -7.46 16.06
N ALA A 263 -41.99 -6.34 15.83
CA ALA A 263 -40.77 -6.25 15.03
C ALA A 263 -39.49 -6.26 15.88
N ASP A 264 -39.62 -6.30 17.21
CA ASP A 264 -38.53 -6.24 18.18
C ASP A 264 -37.60 -5.04 17.95
N ILE A 265 -38.19 -3.85 17.85
CA ILE A 265 -37.47 -2.59 17.65
C ILE A 265 -38.06 -1.47 18.50
N ASP A 266 -37.30 -0.41 18.69
CA ASP A 266 -37.73 0.77 19.46
C ASP A 266 -38.88 1.54 18.74
N PRO A 267 -39.92 2.01 19.45
CA PRO A 267 -41.04 2.77 18.87
C PRO A 267 -40.63 4.06 18.13
N THR A 268 -39.52 4.70 18.53
CA THR A 268 -39.00 5.87 17.81
C THR A 268 -38.41 5.48 16.46
N GLN A 269 -37.87 4.25 16.31
CA GLN A 269 -37.44 3.74 15.02
C GLN A 269 -38.63 3.52 14.09
N VAL A 270 -39.74 2.96 14.58
CA VAL A 270 -40.99 2.81 13.81
C VAL A 270 -41.45 4.17 13.28
N SER A 271 -41.47 5.18 14.15
CA SER A 271 -41.87 6.54 13.78
C SER A 271 -40.96 7.14 12.71
N ARG A 272 -39.63 6.96 12.84
CA ARG A 272 -38.66 7.42 11.83
C ARG A 272 -38.80 6.70 10.50
N ILE A 273 -39.05 5.39 10.50
CA ILE A 273 -39.26 4.62 9.27
C ILE A 273 -40.50 5.13 8.54
N ARG A 274 -41.60 5.37 9.27
CA ARG A 274 -42.83 5.97 8.72
C ARG A 274 -42.57 7.35 8.12
N SER A 275 -41.91 8.23 8.85
CA SER A 275 -41.55 9.57 8.37
C SER A 275 -40.64 9.51 7.13
N ALA A 276 -39.63 8.63 7.13
CA ALA A 276 -38.73 8.45 5.99
C ALA A 276 -39.44 7.84 4.77
N ALA A 277 -40.48 7.04 4.98
CA ALA A 277 -41.34 6.53 3.91
C ALA A 277 -42.32 7.59 3.38
N GLY A 278 -42.42 8.77 4.00
CA GLY A 278 -43.39 9.81 3.67
C GLY A 278 -44.78 9.58 4.26
N LEU A 279 -44.93 8.66 5.22
CA LEU A 279 -46.21 8.37 5.86
C LEU A 279 -46.43 9.35 7.02
N GLN A 280 -47.34 10.30 6.84
CA GLN A 280 -47.74 11.25 7.86
C GLN A 280 -48.95 10.72 8.64
N PHE A 281 -48.85 10.68 9.96
CA PHE A 281 -49.96 10.30 10.84
C PHE A 281 -50.39 11.53 11.64
N ILE A 282 -51.68 11.86 11.59
CA ILE A 282 -52.28 12.91 12.40
C ILE A 282 -52.85 12.27 13.65
N ARG A 283 -52.57 12.86 14.81
CA ARG A 283 -53.24 12.47 16.05
C ARG A 283 -54.64 13.07 16.05
N VAL A 284 -55.66 12.22 15.96
CA VAL A 284 -57.05 12.61 16.09
C VAL A 284 -57.44 12.33 17.53
N LYS A 285 -57.85 13.38 18.27
CA LYS A 285 -58.49 13.20 19.57
C LYS A 285 -59.83 12.51 19.32
N THR A 286 -59.99 11.29 19.83
CA THR A 286 -61.29 10.63 19.81
C THR A 286 -62.19 11.25 20.89
N PHE A 287 -63.51 11.17 20.72
CA PHE A 287 -64.48 11.64 21.71
C PHE A 287 -64.41 10.87 23.05
N GLU A 288 -63.77 9.70 23.07
CA GLU A 288 -63.49 8.95 24.30
C GLU A 288 -62.43 9.67 25.16
N PRO A 289 -62.75 10.00 26.44
CA PRO A 289 -61.82 10.66 27.35
C PRO A 289 -60.54 9.83 27.53
N GLY A 290 -59.41 10.38 27.08
CA GLY A 290 -58.07 9.80 27.28
C GLY A 290 -57.51 8.94 26.15
N ALA A 291 -58.31 8.57 25.14
CA ALA A 291 -57.81 7.85 23.98
C ALA A 291 -57.33 8.82 22.89
N THR A 292 -56.10 8.63 22.38
CA THR A 292 -55.63 9.33 21.18
C THR A 292 -55.38 8.29 20.10
N ARG A 293 -56.06 8.40 18.95
CA ARG A 293 -55.79 7.53 17.80
C ARG A 293 -54.94 8.26 16.77
N SER A 294 -53.91 7.61 16.26
CA SER A 294 -53.16 8.09 15.11
C SER A 294 -53.80 7.58 13.83
N VAL A 295 -54.30 8.48 13.00
CA VAL A 295 -54.88 8.17 11.68
C VAL A 295 -53.90 8.63 10.61
N LEU A 296 -53.75 7.85 9.53
CA LEU A 296 -52.93 8.26 8.40
C LEU A 296 -53.55 9.52 7.78
N ALA A 297 -52.75 10.55 7.52
CA ALA A 297 -53.22 11.77 6.89
C ALA A 297 -53.71 11.49 5.46
N ASP A 298 -54.96 11.82 5.19
CA ASP A 298 -55.57 11.69 3.87
C ASP A 298 -55.14 12.86 2.98
N THR A 299 -54.05 12.66 2.23
CA THR A 299 -53.58 13.61 1.22
C THR A 299 -53.30 12.88 -0.10
N PRO A 300 -53.53 13.50 -1.28
CA PRO A 300 -53.26 12.86 -2.57
C PRO A 300 -51.81 12.37 -2.72
N LEU A 301 -50.83 13.14 -2.24
CA LEU A 301 -49.42 12.76 -2.22
C LEU A 301 -49.17 11.48 -1.40
N ASN A 302 -49.89 11.30 -0.29
CA ASN A 302 -49.81 10.08 0.52
C ASN A 302 -50.42 8.89 -0.22
N HIS A 303 -51.47 9.07 -1.02
CA HIS A 303 -52.11 7.97 -1.74
C HIS A 303 -51.20 7.30 -2.77
N ASP A 304 -50.52 8.08 -3.60
CA ASP A 304 -49.59 7.52 -4.59
C ASP A 304 -48.38 6.87 -3.91
N ARG A 305 -47.89 7.48 -2.83
CA ARG A 305 -46.80 6.91 -2.05
C ARG A 305 -47.19 5.61 -1.38
N VAL A 306 -48.38 5.52 -0.79
CA VAL A 306 -48.93 4.30 -0.19
C VAL A 306 -49.13 3.22 -1.24
N ARG A 307 -49.67 3.57 -2.43
CA ARG A 307 -49.82 2.62 -3.55
C ARG A 307 -48.47 2.04 -3.96
N LYS A 308 -47.43 2.88 -4.08
CA LYS A 308 -46.06 2.42 -4.38
C LYS A 308 -45.52 1.49 -3.30
N ILE A 309 -45.66 1.84 -2.03
CA ILE A 309 -45.19 0.99 -0.93
C ILE A 309 -45.92 -0.36 -0.91
N LEU A 310 -47.24 -0.36 -1.12
CA LEU A 310 -48.03 -1.60 -1.18
C LEU A 310 -47.59 -2.50 -2.33
N ALA A 311 -47.31 -1.93 -3.52
CA ALA A 311 -46.79 -2.70 -4.65
C ALA A 311 -45.43 -3.36 -4.34
N VAL A 312 -44.51 -2.64 -3.70
CA VAL A 312 -43.21 -3.20 -3.27
C VAL A 312 -43.39 -4.29 -2.21
N LEU A 313 -44.33 -4.12 -1.28
CA LEU A 313 -44.66 -5.15 -0.28
C LEU A 313 -45.24 -6.41 -0.93
N ASP A 314 -46.15 -6.26 -1.90
CA ASP A 314 -46.70 -7.37 -2.68
C ASP A 314 -45.59 -8.13 -3.43
N GLN A 315 -44.64 -7.41 -4.03
CA GLN A 315 -43.51 -8.00 -4.71
C GLN A 315 -42.62 -8.81 -3.75
N TRP A 316 -42.26 -8.21 -2.61
CA TRP A 316 -41.43 -8.84 -1.58
C TRP A 316 -42.09 -10.08 -0.95
N GLU A 317 -43.41 -10.04 -0.73
CA GLU A 317 -44.15 -11.17 -0.17
C GLU A 317 -44.34 -12.33 -1.17
N ARG A 318 -44.43 -12.03 -2.47
CA ARG A 318 -44.53 -13.05 -3.53
C ARG A 318 -43.20 -13.72 -3.81
N ASP A 319 -42.10 -12.98 -3.73
CA ASP A 319 -40.77 -13.47 -4.05
C ASP A 319 -39.77 -13.17 -2.93
N THR A 320 -39.54 -14.20 -2.10
CA THR A 320 -38.60 -14.14 -0.98
C THR A 320 -37.13 -14.19 -1.42
N THR A 321 -36.85 -14.43 -2.71
CA THR A 321 -35.49 -14.43 -3.25
C THR A 321 -34.97 -13.03 -3.57
N LEU A 322 -35.85 -12.03 -3.62
CA LEU A 322 -35.47 -10.64 -3.88
C LEU A 322 -34.69 -10.06 -2.70
N ASP A 323 -33.57 -9.38 -3.00
CA ASP A 323 -32.80 -8.65 -2.01
C ASP A 323 -33.64 -7.50 -1.41
N PRO A 324 -34.01 -7.57 -0.12
CA PRO A 324 -34.81 -6.54 0.53
C PRO A 324 -34.14 -5.16 0.46
N PHE A 325 -32.81 -5.12 0.46
CA PHE A 325 -32.06 -3.87 0.39
C PHE A 325 -32.26 -3.15 -0.93
N LEU A 326 -32.25 -3.86 -2.06
CA LEU A 326 -32.48 -3.27 -3.38
C LEU A 326 -33.91 -2.73 -3.49
N LEU A 327 -34.91 -3.49 -3.04
CA LEU A 327 -36.31 -3.03 -3.01
C LEU A 327 -36.48 -1.75 -2.19
N VAL A 328 -35.92 -1.70 -0.97
CA VAL A 328 -36.04 -0.51 -0.11
C VAL A 328 -35.25 0.68 -0.68
N ARG A 329 -34.09 0.43 -1.30
CA ARG A 329 -33.23 1.50 -1.82
C ARG A 329 -33.71 2.06 -3.15
N GLU A 330 -33.95 1.20 -4.13
CA GLU A 330 -34.21 1.60 -5.52
C GLU A 330 -35.69 1.96 -5.69
N GLU A 331 -36.59 1.11 -5.19
CA GLU A 331 -38.03 1.35 -5.35
C GLU A 331 -38.56 2.37 -4.35
N LEU A 332 -38.17 2.27 -3.07
CA LEU A 332 -38.66 3.20 -2.06
C LEU A 332 -37.78 4.45 -1.91
N GLY A 333 -36.57 4.50 -2.46
CA GLY A 333 -35.66 5.65 -2.30
C GLY A 333 -35.19 5.84 -0.85
N MET A 334 -35.29 4.81 -0.03
CA MET A 334 -34.87 4.80 1.39
C MET A 334 -33.43 4.27 1.51
N LEU A 335 -32.85 4.29 2.71
CA LEU A 335 -31.49 3.76 2.97
C LEU A 335 -30.36 4.41 2.14
N LYS A 336 -30.41 5.74 1.92
CA LYS A 336 -29.26 6.48 1.39
C LYS A 336 -28.05 6.26 2.32
N SER A 337 -26.81 6.24 1.79
CA SER A 337 -25.59 5.82 2.52
C SER A 337 -25.42 6.44 3.92
N ARG A 338 -25.85 7.69 4.09
CA ARG A 338 -25.85 8.40 5.39
C ARG A 338 -26.90 7.86 6.38
N GLN A 339 -28.08 7.49 5.91
CA GLN A 339 -29.17 6.90 6.71
C GLN A 339 -28.85 5.45 7.11
N TYR A 340 -28.21 4.67 6.22
CA TYR A 340 -27.76 3.31 6.52
C TYR A 340 -26.80 3.29 7.73
N ASN A 341 -25.76 4.13 7.71
CA ASN A 341 -24.79 4.21 8.81
C ASN A 341 -25.42 4.65 10.15
N LEU A 342 -26.47 5.48 10.11
CA LEU A 342 -27.21 5.92 11.30
C LEU A 342 -28.07 4.82 11.90
N ASN A 343 -28.73 4.00 11.07
CA ASN A 343 -29.56 2.88 11.51
C ASN A 343 -28.70 1.73 12.04
N GLN A 344 -27.60 1.39 11.36
CA GLN A 344 -26.68 0.32 11.78
C GLN A 344 -26.08 0.59 13.18
N ARG A 345 -25.63 1.83 13.45
CA ARG A 345 -25.08 2.22 14.77
C ARG A 345 -26.09 2.13 15.92
N ARG A 346 -27.39 2.18 15.62
CA ARG A 346 -28.45 2.19 16.63
C ARG A 346 -29.03 0.81 16.90
N LEU A 347 -29.11 -0.06 15.89
CA LEU A 347 -29.42 -1.47 16.10
C LEU A 347 -28.37 -2.14 16.99
N LYS A 348 -27.08 -1.83 16.77
CA LYS A 348 -25.98 -2.28 17.64
C LYS A 348 -25.98 -1.71 19.07
N LYS A 349 -26.85 -0.75 19.38
CA LYS A 349 -27.01 -0.22 20.75
C LYS A 349 -28.24 -0.81 21.46
N ALA A 350 -29.15 -1.43 20.70
CA ALA A 350 -30.41 -1.97 21.21
C ALA A 350 -30.33 -3.48 21.43
N ALA A 351 -29.54 -4.18 20.61
CA ALA A 351 -28.95 -5.48 20.95
C ALA A 351 -27.77 -5.27 21.91
#